data_AF-A0AAV9GSF1-F1
#
_entry.id   AF-A0AAV9GSF1-F1
#
_cell.length_a   1.000
_cell.length_b   1.000
_cell.length_c   1.000
_cell.angle_alpha   90.00
_cell.angle_beta   90.00
_cell.angle_gamma   90.00
#
_symmetry.space_group_name_H-M   'P 1'
#
loop_
_entity.id
_entity.type
_entity.pdbx_description
1 polymer ?
#
loop_
_entity_poly.entity_id
_entity_poly.type
_entity_poly.pdbx_seq_one_letter_code
_entity_poly.pdbx_strand_id
1 'polypeptide(L)'
;MLASKIIVAISMGLLSTVAAAVVGAREGTGQSPNQKRKYNCNEVNIFFTGLSPAHPLVIREGFDPKMVDAYLRADAAKIIAAGYNLRFSLMGPEMGAKALGDSMNGVSWHGAGIGNGERSTILDELVVWFEDSLQVYRNRAPGSQLLFNKSANTTLWAIQRRFPLVGNCTNSPGTDLGFEVFCDIC
;
A
#
# COMPACT_ATOMS: atom_id res chain seq x y z
N MET A 1 7.25 -47.47 -63.33
CA MET A 1 8.51 -47.29 -62.57
C MET A 1 8.17 -46.81 -61.17
N LEU A 2 8.67 -47.56 -60.19
CA LEU A 2 8.87 -47.30 -58.76
C LEU A 2 7.97 -46.31 -58.00
N ALA A 3 7.25 -46.91 -57.05
CA ALA A 3 6.90 -46.46 -55.70
C ALA A 3 7.73 -45.33 -55.07
N SER A 4 7.07 -44.47 -54.28
CA SER A 4 7.33 -44.43 -52.82
C SER A 4 6.32 -43.61 -52.01
N LYS A 5 5.67 -44.32 -51.08
CA LYS A 5 5.36 -44.00 -49.68
C LYS A 5 4.55 -42.73 -49.36
N ILE A 6 3.42 -42.92 -48.69
CA ILE A 6 3.24 -42.48 -47.29
C ILE A 6 2.22 -43.39 -46.60
N ILE A 7 2.57 -43.73 -45.36
CA ILE A 7 1.89 -44.61 -44.42
C ILE A 7 0.81 -43.84 -43.66
N VAL A 8 -0.27 -44.57 -43.41
CA VAL A 8 -1.41 -44.39 -42.51
C VAL A 8 -1.08 -43.74 -41.14
N ALA A 9 -1.94 -42.85 -40.67
CA ALA A 9 -2.36 -42.83 -39.25
C ALA A 9 -3.64 -42.00 -39.05
N ILE A 10 -4.73 -42.70 -38.75
CA ILE A 10 -5.96 -42.17 -38.16
C ILE A 10 -5.67 -41.94 -36.67
N SER A 11 -5.85 -40.71 -36.16
CA SER A 11 -5.92 -40.41 -34.72
C SER A 11 -7.23 -39.65 -34.46
N MET A 12 -8.26 -40.30 -33.94
CA MET A 12 -8.61 -40.35 -32.51
C MET A 12 -8.79 -38.95 -31.86
N GLY A 13 -10.06 -38.54 -31.75
CA GLY A 13 -10.69 -38.11 -30.49
C GLY A 13 -10.32 -36.73 -29.91
N LEU A 14 -11.32 -35.89 -29.69
CA LEU A 14 -11.92 -35.74 -28.35
C LEU A 14 -13.22 -34.91 -28.45
N LEU A 15 -14.28 -35.43 -27.83
CA LEU A 15 -15.52 -34.72 -27.57
C LEU A 15 -15.22 -33.50 -26.67
N SER A 16 -15.61 -32.30 -27.11
CA SER A 16 -15.67 -31.13 -26.23
C SER A 16 -16.96 -31.21 -25.42
N THR A 17 -16.86 -31.76 -24.21
CA THR A 17 -17.89 -31.58 -23.18
C THR A 17 -17.79 -30.16 -22.64
N VAL A 18 -18.77 -29.31 -23.00
CA VAL A 18 -18.99 -28.02 -22.34
C VAL A 18 -19.54 -28.31 -20.94
N ALA A 19 -18.67 -28.37 -19.95
CA ALA A 19 -19.09 -28.34 -18.55
C ALA A 19 -19.58 -26.92 -18.23
N ALA A 20 -20.89 -26.73 -18.21
CA ALA A 20 -21.50 -25.54 -17.63
C ALA A 20 -21.21 -25.54 -16.12
N ALA A 21 -20.23 -24.75 -15.69
CA ALA A 21 -20.00 -24.50 -14.28
C ALA A 21 -21.19 -23.72 -13.72
N VAL A 22 -22.01 -24.39 -12.92
CA VAL A 22 -23.01 -23.74 -12.07
C VAL A 22 -22.22 -22.95 -11.02
N VAL A 23 -22.06 -21.65 -11.26
CA VAL A 23 -21.55 -20.72 -10.25
C VAL A 23 -22.63 -20.63 -9.17
N GLY A 24 -22.47 -21.40 -8.10
CA GLY A 24 -23.22 -21.21 -6.88
C GLY A 24 -22.90 -19.81 -6.35
N ALA A 25 -23.84 -18.88 -6.51
CA ALA A 25 -23.82 -17.61 -5.80
C ALA A 25 -23.86 -17.92 -4.30
N ARG A 26 -22.71 -17.78 -3.62
CA ARG A 26 -22.70 -17.69 -2.17
C ARG A 26 -23.43 -16.40 -1.81
N GLU A 27 -24.62 -16.55 -1.24
CA GLU A 27 -25.32 -15.47 -0.54
C GLU A 27 -24.42 -14.95 0.58
N GLY A 28 -23.69 -13.87 0.29
CA GLY A 28 -23.06 -13.06 1.32
C GLY A 28 -24.17 -12.42 2.13
N THR A 29 -24.25 -12.77 3.41
CA THR A 29 -25.09 -12.10 4.41
C THR A 29 -24.93 -10.58 4.26
N GLY A 30 -26.02 -9.90 3.91
CA GLY A 30 -26.02 -8.47 3.56
C GLY A 30 -25.48 -7.59 4.68
N GLN A 31 -24.24 -7.13 4.52
CA GLN A 31 -23.77 -5.91 5.19
C GLN A 31 -24.24 -4.70 4.36
N SER A 32 -24.94 -3.78 5.02
CA SER A 32 -25.27 -2.49 4.42
C SER A 32 -23.99 -1.83 3.86
N PRO A 33 -24.00 -1.28 2.63
CA PRO A 33 -22.83 -0.67 2.00
C PRO A 33 -22.17 0.45 2.81
N ASN A 34 -22.86 0.96 3.83
CA ASN A 34 -22.42 2.08 4.67
C ASN A 34 -21.84 1.68 6.04
N GLN A 35 -21.86 0.40 6.44
CA GLN A 35 -21.33 0.02 7.75
C GLN A 35 -19.87 -0.42 7.63
N LYS A 36 -18.94 0.51 7.88
CA LYS A 36 -17.51 0.18 7.97
C LYS A 36 -17.28 -0.81 9.11
N ARG A 37 -16.57 -1.90 8.81
CA ARG A 37 -16.01 -2.79 9.85
C ARG A 37 -15.22 -1.95 10.85
N LYS A 38 -15.49 -2.20 12.14
CA LYS A 38 -14.63 -1.70 13.22
C LYS A 38 -13.56 -2.72 13.54
N TYR A 39 -12.38 -2.25 13.95
CA TYR A 39 -11.22 -3.08 14.24
C TYR A 39 -10.86 -3.01 15.73
N ASN A 40 -10.19 -4.04 16.23
CA ASN A 40 -9.61 -4.01 17.57
C ASN A 40 -8.31 -3.19 17.57
N CYS A 41 -7.90 -2.76 18.76
CA CYS A 41 -6.57 -2.19 18.94
C CYS A 41 -5.49 -3.19 18.53
N ASN A 42 -4.37 -2.69 17.98
CA ASN A 42 -3.21 -3.49 17.54
C ASN A 42 -3.52 -4.50 16.41
N GLU A 43 -4.69 -4.42 15.76
CA GLU A 43 -5.08 -5.29 14.64
C GLU A 43 -4.65 -4.74 13.27
N VAL A 44 -4.68 -3.42 13.12
CA VAL A 44 -4.59 -2.76 11.81
C VAL A 44 -3.15 -2.38 11.48
N ASN A 45 -2.57 -3.09 10.51
CA ASN A 45 -1.27 -2.78 9.91
C ASN A 45 -1.38 -1.73 8.81
N ILE A 46 -0.64 -0.63 8.97
CA ILE A 46 -0.54 0.48 8.04
C ILE A 46 0.90 0.60 7.54
N PHE A 47 1.05 0.60 6.22
CA PHE A 47 2.26 1.02 5.55
C PHE A 47 2.08 2.44 5.03
N PHE A 48 3.08 3.29 5.17
CA PHE A 48 3.01 4.64 4.66
C PHE A 48 4.36 5.08 4.09
N THR A 49 4.34 5.70 2.91
CA THR A 49 5.53 6.25 2.24
C THR A 49 5.37 7.75 1.99
N GLY A 50 6.49 8.36 1.65
CA GLY A 50 6.69 9.78 1.45
C GLY A 50 8.18 10.05 1.22
N LEU A 51 8.51 11.28 0.84
CA LEU A 51 9.90 11.67 0.74
C LEU A 51 10.62 11.64 2.08
N SER A 52 11.90 11.26 2.05
CA SER A 52 12.81 11.46 3.17
C SER A 52 12.85 12.95 3.56
N PRO A 53 12.80 13.31 4.85
CA PRO A 53 12.62 14.72 5.25
C PRO A 53 13.71 15.67 4.75
N ALA A 54 14.95 15.19 4.65
CA ALA A 54 16.08 15.96 4.15
C ALA A 54 16.28 15.86 2.62
N HIS A 55 15.39 15.18 1.91
CA HIS A 55 15.55 14.96 0.48
C HIS A 55 15.52 16.30 -0.29
N PRO A 56 16.36 16.50 -1.32
CA PRO A 56 16.38 17.75 -2.10
C PRO A 56 15.01 18.16 -2.66
N LEU A 57 14.14 17.20 -2.94
CA LEU A 57 12.77 17.48 -3.39
C LEU A 57 11.88 18.09 -2.32
N VAL A 58 12.08 17.75 -1.04
CA VAL A 58 11.37 18.40 0.07
C VAL A 58 11.76 19.88 0.14
N ILE A 59 13.04 20.19 -0.06
CA ILE A 59 13.57 21.55 -0.07
C ILE A 59 13.06 22.32 -1.30
N ARG A 60 13.05 21.69 -2.49
CA ARG A 60 12.55 22.28 -3.74
C ARG A 60 11.05 22.59 -3.69
N GLU A 61 10.28 21.77 -2.99
CA GLU A 61 8.86 22.04 -2.68
C GLU A 61 8.67 23.17 -1.65
N GLY A 62 9.76 23.70 -1.08
CA GLY A 62 9.75 24.82 -0.14
C GLY A 62 9.46 24.43 1.31
N PHE A 63 9.56 23.14 1.65
CA PHE A 63 9.38 22.68 3.02
C PHE A 63 10.69 22.73 3.82
N ASP A 64 10.57 22.99 5.12
CA ASP A 64 11.69 22.88 6.07
C ASP A 64 11.89 21.41 6.46
N PRO A 65 13.07 20.80 6.18
CA PRO A 65 13.35 19.40 6.50
C PRO A 65 13.17 19.02 7.97
N LYS A 66 13.60 19.89 8.90
CA LYS A 66 13.52 19.62 10.34
C LYS A 66 12.07 19.64 10.81
N MET A 67 11.28 20.57 10.29
CA MET A 67 9.86 20.65 10.58
C MET A 67 9.10 19.44 10.04
N VAL A 68 9.41 18.99 8.83
CA VAL A 68 8.81 17.79 8.23
C VAL A 68 9.15 16.54 9.06
N ASP A 69 10.42 16.33 9.42
CA ASP A 69 10.83 15.18 10.25
C ASP A 69 10.12 15.19 11.61
N ALA A 70 10.09 16.34 12.29
CA ALA A 70 9.40 16.48 13.56
C ALA A 70 7.90 16.17 13.45
N TYR A 71 7.23 16.61 12.38
CA TYR A 71 5.81 16.31 12.16
C TYR A 71 5.57 14.83 11.88
N LEU A 72 6.39 14.19 11.04
CA LEU A 72 6.24 12.76 10.73
C LEU A 72 6.47 11.90 11.97
N ARG A 73 7.50 12.19 12.78
CA ARG A 73 7.76 11.46 14.02
C ARG A 73 6.65 11.65 15.05
N ALA A 74 6.18 12.88 15.22
CA ALA A 74 5.08 13.16 16.14
C ALA A 74 3.77 12.47 15.71
N ASP A 75 3.50 12.41 14.40
CA ASP A 75 2.32 11.73 13.88
C ASP A 75 2.44 10.20 13.98
N ALA A 76 3.63 9.64 13.73
CA ALA A 76 3.93 8.23 13.95
C ALA A 76 3.62 7.81 15.39
N ALA A 77 4.12 8.57 16.37
CA ALA A 77 3.86 8.33 17.78
C ALA A 77 2.37 8.40 18.12
N LYS A 78 1.63 9.36 17.55
CA LYS A 78 0.17 9.47 17.72
C LYS A 78 -0.58 8.28 17.13
N ILE A 79 -0.15 7.77 15.98
CA ILE A 79 -0.77 6.62 15.31
C ILE A 79 -0.58 5.35 16.14
N ILE A 80 0.63 5.12 16.62
CA ILE A 80 0.96 3.97 17.47
C ILE A 80 0.17 4.07 18.78
N ALA A 81 0.18 5.24 19.44
CA ALA A 81 -0.60 5.47 20.66
C ALA A 81 -2.13 5.30 20.45
N ALA A 82 -2.62 5.57 19.23
CA ALA A 82 -4.02 5.38 18.87
C ALA A 82 -4.40 3.92 18.61
N GLY A 83 -3.46 2.97 18.63
CA GLY A 83 -3.74 1.54 18.51
C GLY A 83 -3.48 0.94 17.12
N TYR A 84 -2.81 1.64 16.21
CA TYR A 84 -2.49 1.13 14.87
C TYR A 84 -1.04 0.68 14.77
N ASN A 85 -0.80 -0.40 14.03
CA ASN A 85 0.55 -0.84 13.72
C ASN A 85 1.04 -0.07 12.51
N LEU A 86 2.23 0.53 12.60
CA LEU A 86 2.67 1.49 11.59
C LEU A 86 4.09 1.18 11.13
N ARG A 87 4.27 1.13 9.81
CA ARG A 87 5.58 1.29 9.17
C ARG A 87 5.58 2.56 8.34
N PHE A 88 6.53 3.46 8.64
CA PHE A 88 6.94 4.51 7.72
C PHE A 88 8.17 4.06 6.95
N SER A 89 8.13 4.18 5.63
CA SER A 89 9.28 3.94 4.76
C SER A 89 9.42 5.16 3.85
N LEU A 90 10.28 6.10 4.26
CA LEU A 90 10.47 7.38 3.61
C LEU A 90 11.65 7.29 2.64
N MET A 91 11.43 7.63 1.37
CA MET A 91 12.43 7.51 0.32
C MET A 91 12.11 8.43 -0.86
N GLY A 92 13.13 8.79 -1.64
CA GLY A 92 12.95 9.49 -2.90
C GLY A 92 12.86 8.54 -4.11
N PRO A 93 12.56 9.08 -5.30
CA PRO A 93 12.45 8.30 -6.54
C PRO A 93 13.73 7.54 -6.92
N GLU A 94 14.90 8.03 -6.49
CA GLU A 94 16.22 7.43 -6.73
C GLU A 94 16.38 6.03 -6.14
N MET A 95 15.64 5.72 -5.07
CA MET A 95 15.62 4.38 -4.48
C MET A 95 14.88 3.36 -5.37
N GLY A 96 13.94 3.86 -6.17
CA GLY A 96 13.16 3.08 -7.14
C GLY A 96 12.06 2.21 -6.54
N ALA A 97 11.12 1.82 -7.40
CA ALA A 97 9.92 1.05 -7.03
C ALA A 97 10.23 -0.31 -6.39
N LYS A 98 11.38 -0.92 -6.71
CA LYS A 98 11.80 -2.18 -6.09
C LYS A 98 12.11 -2.00 -4.60
N ALA A 99 12.84 -0.96 -4.22
CA ALA A 99 13.16 -0.69 -2.82
C ALA A 99 11.90 -0.46 -1.99
N LEU A 100 10.97 0.35 -2.51
CA LEU A 100 9.65 0.56 -1.90
C LEU A 100 8.87 -0.75 -1.77
N GLY A 101 8.86 -1.58 -2.81
CA GLY A 101 8.17 -2.88 -2.77
C GLY A 101 8.79 -3.84 -1.77
N ASP A 102 10.10 -3.79 -1.58
CA ASP A 102 10.80 -4.66 -0.65
C ASP A 102 10.60 -4.23 0.82
N SER A 103 10.45 -2.93 1.10
CA SER A 103 10.13 -2.44 2.45
C SER A 103 8.71 -2.79 2.91
N MET A 104 7.83 -3.23 1.99
CA MET A 104 6.50 -3.76 2.31
C MET A 104 6.49 -5.25 2.68
N ASN A 105 7.62 -5.97 2.58
CA ASN A 105 7.65 -7.41 2.82
C ASN A 105 7.38 -7.77 4.30
N GLY A 106 6.88 -8.99 4.51
CA GLY A 106 6.75 -9.62 5.83
C GLY A 106 5.52 -9.22 6.64
N VAL A 107 4.65 -8.35 6.12
CA VAL A 107 3.43 -7.89 6.82
C VAL A 107 2.25 -7.88 5.86
N SER A 108 1.09 -8.34 6.33
CA SER A 108 -0.18 -8.16 5.62
C SER A 108 -0.76 -6.79 5.94
N TRP A 109 -0.85 -5.93 4.93
CA TRP A 109 -1.25 -4.52 5.09
C TRP A 109 -2.76 -4.33 4.95
N HIS A 110 -3.36 -3.65 5.92
CA HIS A 110 -4.75 -3.21 5.83
C HIS A 110 -4.84 -1.92 5.00
N GLY A 111 -3.92 -0.99 5.24
CA GLY A 111 -3.82 0.26 4.51
C GLY A 111 -2.42 0.52 4.01
N ALA A 112 -2.33 1.09 2.81
CA ALA A 112 -1.09 1.58 2.22
C ALA A 112 -1.29 3.05 1.84
N GLY A 113 -0.42 3.93 2.33
CA GLY A 113 -0.60 5.37 2.19
C GLY A 113 0.55 6.10 1.56
N ILE A 114 0.22 7.20 0.88
CA ILE A 114 1.20 8.08 0.24
C ILE A 114 1.03 9.50 0.78
N GLY A 115 2.14 10.06 1.24
CA GLY A 115 2.22 11.39 1.83
C GLY A 115 1.79 12.50 0.88
N ASN A 116 1.32 13.60 1.46
CA ASN A 116 0.91 14.77 0.67
C ASN A 116 2.07 15.39 -0.11
N GLY A 117 3.30 15.32 0.41
CA GLY A 117 4.48 15.89 -0.27
C GLY A 117 4.76 15.31 -1.66
N GLU A 118 4.40 14.04 -1.90
CA GLU A 118 4.49 13.44 -3.25
C GLU A 118 3.27 13.75 -4.11
N ARG A 119 2.09 13.92 -3.50
CA ARG A 119 0.81 14.04 -4.22
C ARG A 119 0.42 15.45 -4.61
N SER A 120 0.79 16.46 -3.82
CA SER A 120 0.47 17.86 -4.09
C SER A 120 1.64 18.62 -4.72
N THR A 121 2.53 17.89 -5.37
CA THR A 121 3.76 18.39 -5.98
C THR A 121 3.49 19.22 -7.22
N ILE A 122 4.42 20.13 -7.52
CA ILE A 122 4.53 20.81 -8.83
C ILE A 122 5.68 20.24 -9.69
N LEU A 123 6.37 19.22 -9.20
CA LEU A 123 7.55 18.63 -9.82
C LEU A 123 7.18 17.35 -10.57
N ASP A 124 7.46 17.30 -11.87
CA ASP A 124 7.11 16.16 -12.73
C ASP A 124 7.68 14.83 -12.21
N GLU A 125 8.90 14.84 -11.66
CA GLU A 125 9.55 13.66 -11.09
C GLU A 125 8.78 13.06 -9.90
N LEU A 126 8.09 13.88 -9.11
CA LEU A 126 7.25 13.41 -8.00
C LEU A 126 5.88 12.93 -8.47
N VAL A 127 5.37 13.44 -9.59
CA VAL A 127 4.17 12.89 -10.23
C VAL A 127 4.43 11.45 -10.69
N VAL A 128 5.55 11.23 -11.39
CA VAL A 128 5.95 9.87 -11.83
C VAL A 128 6.17 8.97 -10.61
N TRP A 129 6.84 9.45 -9.57
CA TRP A 129 7.07 8.66 -8.36
C TRP A 129 5.78 8.29 -7.62
N PHE A 130 4.80 9.19 -7.59
CA PHE A 130 3.48 8.90 -7.05
C PHE A 130 2.78 7.77 -7.83
N GLU A 131 2.85 7.80 -9.17
CA GLU A 131 2.30 6.74 -10.02
C GLU A 131 2.97 5.39 -9.75
N ASP A 132 4.30 5.36 -9.69
CA ASP A 132 5.08 4.16 -9.38
C ASP A 132 4.73 3.60 -8.00
N SER A 133 4.64 4.47 -6.98
CA SER A 133 4.26 4.09 -5.62
C SER A 133 2.87 3.45 -5.58
N LEU A 134 1.91 3.97 -6.35
CA LEU A 134 0.58 3.37 -6.48
C LEU A 134 0.64 1.98 -7.14
N GLN A 135 1.48 1.79 -8.17
CA GLN A 135 1.64 0.48 -8.80
C GLN A 135 2.29 -0.52 -7.83
N VAL A 136 3.29 -0.10 -7.05
CA VAL A 136 3.88 -0.94 -6.00
C VAL A 136 2.80 -1.39 -5.00
N TYR A 137 1.94 -0.47 -4.55
CA TYR A 137 0.88 -0.81 -3.60
C TYR A 137 -0.14 -1.77 -4.18
N ARG A 138 -0.54 -1.59 -5.44
CA ARG A 138 -1.44 -2.53 -6.14
C ARG A 138 -0.83 -3.92 -6.27
N ASN A 139 0.48 -3.99 -6.51
CA ASN A 139 1.17 -5.27 -6.70
C ASN A 139 1.47 -5.98 -5.38
N ARG A 140 1.89 -5.25 -4.34
CA ARG A 140 2.36 -5.82 -3.07
C ARG A 140 1.26 -5.94 -2.02
N ALA A 141 0.23 -5.10 -2.08
CA ALA A 141 -0.88 -5.10 -1.14
C ALA A 141 -2.23 -4.85 -1.85
N PRO A 142 -2.64 -5.69 -2.82
CA PRO A 142 -3.83 -5.47 -3.66
C PRO A 142 -5.15 -5.34 -2.86
N GLY A 143 -5.23 -5.94 -1.67
CA GLY A 143 -6.41 -5.84 -0.80
C GLY A 143 -6.41 -4.64 0.15
N SER A 144 -5.32 -3.88 0.19
CA SER A 144 -5.19 -2.73 1.11
C SER A 144 -5.99 -1.52 0.63
N GLN A 145 -6.52 -0.74 1.56
CA GLN A 145 -7.12 0.56 1.25
C GLN A 145 -6.02 1.60 1.04
N LEU A 146 -6.15 2.40 -0.03
CA LEU A 146 -5.28 3.55 -0.23
C LEU A 146 -5.62 4.68 0.75
N LEU A 147 -4.57 5.19 1.41
CA LEU A 147 -4.66 6.26 2.40
C LEU A 147 -3.93 7.51 1.94
N PHE A 148 -4.60 8.65 2.05
CA PHE A 148 -4.04 9.96 1.72
C PHE A 148 -4.30 10.91 2.88
N ASN A 149 -3.21 11.47 3.43
CA ASN A 149 -3.22 12.54 4.42
C ASN A 149 -3.34 13.92 3.75
N LYS A 150 -3.58 14.98 4.52
CA LYS A 150 -3.60 16.36 3.98
C LYS A 150 -2.26 17.07 4.15
N SER A 151 -1.43 16.58 5.06
CA SER A 151 -0.16 17.15 5.51
C SER A 151 0.61 16.09 6.30
N ALA A 152 1.90 16.34 6.60
CA ALA A 152 2.78 15.43 7.33
C ALA A 152 2.24 14.97 8.71
N ASN A 153 1.35 15.75 9.34
CA ASN A 153 0.79 15.50 10.67
C ASN A 153 -0.70 15.10 10.67
N THR A 154 -1.26 14.66 9.53
CA THR A 154 -2.68 14.26 9.40
C THR A 154 -2.85 12.82 8.92
N THR A 155 -1.82 11.99 9.08
CA THR A 155 -1.84 10.57 8.71
C THR A 155 -2.77 9.78 9.62
N LEU A 156 -2.81 10.10 10.93
CA LEU A 156 -3.78 9.48 11.85
C LEU A 156 -5.23 9.69 11.38
N TRP A 157 -5.59 10.90 10.94
CA TRP A 157 -6.91 11.18 10.37
C TRP A 157 -7.20 10.32 9.14
N ALA A 158 -6.20 10.16 8.25
CA ALA A 158 -6.35 9.37 7.03
C ALA A 158 -6.58 7.87 7.34
N ILE A 159 -5.96 7.36 8.40
CA ILE A 159 -6.16 5.99 8.88
C ILE A 159 -7.56 5.84 9.49
N GLN A 160 -7.91 6.69 10.47
CA GLN A 160 -9.17 6.59 11.22
C GLN A 160 -10.42 6.69 10.34
N ARG A 161 -10.38 7.47 9.25
CA ARG A 161 -11.52 7.55 8.30
C ARG A 161 -11.75 6.24 7.54
N ARG A 162 -10.77 5.33 7.45
CA ARG A 162 -10.89 4.02 6.78
C ARG A 162 -11.01 2.86 7.76
N PHE A 163 -10.34 2.94 8.91
CA PHE A 163 -10.22 1.85 9.87
C PHE A 163 -10.65 2.29 11.27
N PRO A 164 -11.95 2.57 11.52
CA PRO A 164 -12.40 2.96 12.85
C PRO A 164 -12.16 1.84 13.86
N LEU A 165 -11.65 2.16 15.06
CA LEU A 165 -11.44 1.19 16.14
C LEU A 165 -12.70 1.07 17.02
N VAL A 166 -12.87 -0.08 17.67
CA VAL A 166 -14.02 -0.36 18.56
C VAL A 166 -13.96 0.39 19.90
N GLY A 167 -12.80 0.89 20.32
CA GLY A 167 -12.64 1.54 21.62
C GLY A 167 -11.36 2.36 21.76
N ASN A 168 -11.06 2.78 23.00
CA ASN A 168 -9.83 3.50 23.35
C ASN A 168 -8.67 2.51 23.56
N CYS A 169 -7.54 2.78 22.90
CA CYS A 169 -6.36 1.91 22.88
C CYS A 169 -5.25 2.33 23.87
N THR A 170 -5.54 3.17 24.87
CA THR A 170 -4.53 3.63 25.86
C THR A 170 -3.71 2.50 26.49
N ASN A 171 -4.33 1.35 26.80
CA ASN A 171 -3.66 0.20 27.41
C ASN A 171 -3.26 -0.89 26.41
N SER A 172 -3.48 -0.65 25.11
CA SER A 172 -3.16 -1.57 24.03
C SER A 172 -2.74 -0.76 22.79
N PRO A 173 -1.60 -0.04 22.87
CA PRO A 173 -1.10 0.71 21.74
C PRO A 173 -0.81 -0.24 20.58
N GLY A 174 -0.70 0.33 19.39
CA GLY A 174 -0.24 -0.41 18.23
C GLY A 174 1.25 -0.72 18.31
N THR A 175 1.73 -1.39 17.28
CA THR A 175 3.13 -1.79 17.14
C THR A 175 3.87 -0.82 16.22
N ASP A 176 5.04 -0.34 16.65
CA ASP A 176 6.01 0.29 15.75
C ASP A 176 6.65 -0.80 14.87
N LEU A 177 6.28 -0.83 13.58
CA LEU A 177 6.80 -1.77 12.59
C LEU A 177 8.01 -1.20 11.82
N GLY A 178 8.49 -0.01 12.20
CA GLY A 178 9.65 0.67 11.65
C GLY A 178 9.36 2.11 11.21
N PHE A 179 10.32 2.99 11.47
CA PHE A 179 10.41 4.32 10.87
C PHE A 179 11.72 4.41 10.09
N GLU A 180 11.65 4.05 8.82
CA GLU A 180 12.82 3.93 7.94
C GLU A 180 12.95 5.19 7.07
N VAL A 181 14.17 5.70 6.96
CA VAL A 181 14.51 6.83 6.09
C VAL A 181 15.63 6.37 5.19
N PHE A 182 15.36 6.31 3.89
CA PHE A 182 16.32 5.97 2.84
C PHE A 182 16.63 7.24 2.05
N CYS A 183 17.90 7.62 1.99
CA CYS A 183 18.30 8.77 1.22
C CYS A 183 19.78 8.70 0.87
N ASP A 184 20.07 8.57 -0.43
CA ASP A 184 21.44 8.52 -0.94
C ASP A 184 21.97 9.93 -1.30
N ILE A 185 21.08 10.93 -1.35
CA ILE A 185 21.35 12.30 -1.79
C ILE A 185 20.94 13.36 -0.76
N CYS A 186 20.77 12.93 0.50
CA CYS A 186 20.74 13.78 1.67
C CYS A 186 22.19 13.99 2.17
#